data_AF-B7P1L2-F1
#
_entry.id   AF-B7P1L2-F1
#
_cell.length_a   1.000
_cell.length_b   1.000
_cell.length_c   1.000
_cell.angle_alpha   90.00
_cell.angle_beta   90.00
_cell.angle_gamma   90.00
#
_symmetry.space_group_name_H-M   'P 1'
#
loop_
_entity.id
_entity.type
_entity.pdbx_description
1 polymer ?
#
loop_
_entity_poly.entity_id
_entity_poly.type
_entity_poly.pdbx_seq_one_letter_code
_entity_poly.pdbx_strand_id
1 'polypeptide(L)'
;GLRPFSQYQATGYRLLLHLSKGHYSETDVYWAHAPLGKDERASIALLTDRHLFLLEKCRFWGGWDIQWSVRLEDILSVPTVSGNSLVIKVRQDESLASFTGDERHVVCEDQEVLEWLKLKVEKVLLTNMEERPCSLDS
;
A
#
# COMPACT_ATOMS: atom_id res chain seq x y z
N GLY A 1 -18.22 -3.07 -21.08
CA GLY A 1 -17.97 -1.73 -21.67
C GLY A 1 -16.50 -1.39 -21.56
N LEU A 2 -15.98 -0.52 -22.44
CA LEU A 2 -14.59 -0.05 -22.37
C LEU A 2 -14.43 0.95 -21.21
N ARG A 3 -13.46 0.73 -20.32
CA ARG A 3 -13.11 1.70 -19.28
C ARG A 3 -12.34 2.86 -19.93
N PRO A 4 -12.71 4.13 -19.71
CA PRO A 4 -11.96 5.27 -20.23
C PRO A 4 -10.50 5.24 -19.77
N PHE A 5 -9.59 5.68 -20.64
CA PHE A 5 -8.18 5.81 -20.29
C PHE A 5 -8.01 6.78 -19.11
N SER A 6 -7.19 6.37 -18.14
CA SER A 6 -6.78 7.21 -17.02
C SER A 6 -5.26 7.19 -16.93
N GLN A 7 -4.64 8.34 -17.16
CA GLN A 7 -3.18 8.49 -17.03
C GLN A 7 -2.69 8.14 -15.63
N TYR A 8 -3.48 8.49 -14.62
CA TYR A 8 -3.24 8.12 -13.23
C TYR A 8 -3.19 6.59 -13.06
N GLN A 9 -4.21 5.87 -13.55
CA GLN A 9 -4.21 4.40 -13.48
C GLN A 9 -3.04 3.80 -14.27
N ALA A 10 -2.77 4.27 -15.48
CA ALA A 10 -1.65 3.78 -16.29
C ALA A 10 -0.30 3.95 -15.58
N THR A 11 -0.11 5.07 -14.87
CA THR A 11 1.10 5.34 -14.08
C THR A 11 1.23 4.34 -12.92
N GLY A 12 0.15 4.11 -12.19
CA GLY A 12 0.11 3.15 -11.08
C GLY A 12 0.34 1.70 -11.53
N TYR A 13 -0.30 1.27 -12.61
CA TYR A 13 -0.07 -0.05 -13.20
C TYR A 13 1.38 -0.24 -13.66
N ARG A 14 1.98 0.77 -14.31
CA ARG A 14 3.39 0.72 -14.69
C ARG A 14 4.31 0.61 -13.47
N LEU A 15 3.98 1.30 -12.39
CA LEU A 15 4.73 1.24 -11.15
C LEU A 15 4.69 -0.17 -10.54
N LEU A 16 3.51 -0.80 -10.49
CA LEU A 16 3.37 -2.20 -10.05
C LEU A 16 4.13 -3.18 -10.99
N LEU A 17 4.02 -2.99 -12.31
CA LEU A 17 4.66 -3.85 -13.32
C LEU A 17 6.19 -3.94 -13.15
N HIS A 18 6.83 -2.85 -12.70
CA HIS A 18 8.28 -2.82 -12.54
C HIS A 18 8.73 -3.09 -11.09
N LEU A 19 7.79 -3.16 -10.15
CA LEU A 19 8.11 -3.33 -8.74
C LEU A 19 8.70 -4.72 -8.49
N SER A 20 9.85 -4.79 -7.81
CA SER A 20 10.57 -6.05 -7.54
C SER A 20 10.78 -6.90 -8.81
N LYS A 21 11.22 -6.27 -9.89
CA LYS A 21 11.44 -6.91 -11.21
C LYS A 21 10.18 -7.61 -11.77
N GLY A 22 9.00 -7.12 -11.40
CA GLY A 22 7.71 -7.63 -11.86
C GLY A 22 7.06 -8.68 -10.97
N HIS A 23 7.74 -9.13 -9.89
CA HIS A 23 7.22 -10.18 -9.02
C HIS A 23 5.79 -9.92 -8.52
N TYR A 24 5.51 -8.70 -8.06
CA TYR A 24 4.18 -8.36 -7.54
C TYR A 24 3.13 -8.17 -8.62
N SER A 25 3.53 -7.90 -9.87
CA SER A 25 2.56 -7.75 -10.97
C SER A 25 1.93 -9.08 -11.40
N GLU A 26 2.53 -10.20 -11.01
CA GLU A 26 2.00 -11.54 -11.23
C GLU A 26 0.98 -11.95 -10.16
N THR A 27 1.09 -11.41 -8.95
CA THR A 27 0.29 -11.81 -7.79
C THR A 27 -0.77 -10.79 -7.38
N ASP A 28 -0.54 -9.52 -7.67
CA ASP A 28 -1.33 -8.39 -7.16
C ASP A 28 -1.99 -7.63 -8.31
N VAL A 29 -3.14 -7.05 -8.00
CA VAL A 29 -3.88 -6.13 -8.87
C VAL A 29 -3.77 -4.71 -8.34
N TYR A 30 -3.27 -3.79 -9.17
CA TYR A 30 -3.18 -2.37 -8.82
C TYR A 30 -4.54 -1.78 -8.43
N TRP A 31 -4.56 -1.05 -7.30
CA TRP A 31 -5.76 -0.37 -6.82
C TRP A 31 -5.61 1.16 -6.83
N ALA A 32 -4.57 1.69 -6.20
CA ALA A 32 -4.36 3.12 -6.03
C ALA A 32 -2.89 3.43 -5.71
N HIS A 33 -2.46 4.68 -5.94
CA HIS A 33 -1.18 5.18 -5.43
C HIS A 33 -1.25 6.67 -5.08
N ALA A 34 -0.42 7.13 -4.15
CA ALA A 34 -0.27 8.55 -3.84
C ALA A 34 1.19 8.95 -3.66
N PRO A 35 1.63 10.08 -4.25
CA PRO A 35 2.89 10.71 -3.87
C PRO A 35 2.77 11.27 -2.45
N LEU A 36 3.81 11.08 -1.65
CA LEU A 36 3.82 11.48 -0.23
C LEU A 36 4.62 12.75 0.05
N GLY A 37 5.37 13.22 -0.95
CA GLY A 37 6.17 14.44 -0.87
C GLY A 37 6.20 15.17 -2.21
N LYS A 38 6.54 16.45 -2.16
CA LYS A 38 6.60 17.33 -3.35
C LYS A 38 7.97 17.34 -4.04
N ASP A 39 9.00 16.78 -3.41
CA ASP A 39 10.41 16.88 -3.83
C ASP A 39 10.94 15.68 -4.63
N GLU A 40 12.15 15.82 -5.19
CA GLU A 40 12.83 14.83 -6.03
C GLU A 40 13.15 13.48 -5.31
N ARG A 41 13.06 13.46 -3.97
CA ARG A 41 13.11 12.24 -3.12
C ARG A 41 11.72 11.69 -2.81
N ALA A 42 10.74 11.95 -3.68
CA ALA A 42 9.35 11.57 -3.45
C ALA A 42 9.20 10.08 -3.14
N SER A 43 8.61 9.78 -1.98
CA SER A 43 8.08 8.46 -1.66
C SER A 43 6.67 8.31 -2.25
N ILE A 44 6.28 7.08 -2.56
CA ILE A 44 4.93 6.74 -3.04
C ILE A 44 4.35 5.67 -2.13
N ALA A 45 3.11 5.87 -1.68
CA ALA A 45 2.29 4.78 -1.18
C ALA A 45 1.62 4.10 -2.37
N LEU A 46 1.85 2.79 -2.54
CA LEU A 46 1.18 1.97 -3.54
C LEU A 46 0.27 0.97 -2.84
N LEU A 47 -1.00 0.94 -3.24
CA LEU A 47 -2.00 0.01 -2.76
C LEU A 47 -2.41 -0.94 -3.89
N THR A 48 -2.36 -2.23 -3.60
CA THR A 48 -2.93 -3.30 -4.43
C THR A 48 -4.12 -3.94 -3.71
N ASP A 49 -4.71 -4.95 -4.30
CA ASP A 49 -5.69 -5.84 -3.66
C ASP A 49 -5.09 -6.71 -2.53
N ARG A 50 -3.76 -6.87 -2.48
CA ARG A 50 -3.07 -7.77 -1.54
C ARG A 50 -2.08 -7.10 -0.60
N HIS A 51 -1.50 -5.98 -1.01
CA HIS A 51 -0.42 -5.34 -0.28
C HIS A 51 -0.59 -3.82 -0.24
N LEU A 52 -0.08 -3.23 0.85
CA LEU A 52 0.26 -1.82 0.93
C LEU A 52 1.78 -1.69 0.95
N PHE A 53 2.33 -0.91 0.04
CA PHE A 53 3.77 -0.64 -0.08
C PHE A 53 4.07 0.82 0.22
N LEU A 54 5.22 1.04 0.88
CA LEU A 54 5.90 2.32 0.87
C LEU A 54 7.13 2.22 -0.02
N LEU A 55 7.16 3.04 -1.06
CA LEU A 55 8.21 3.05 -2.07
C LEU A 55 9.05 4.31 -1.94
N GLU A 56 10.36 4.17 -2.11
CA GLU A 56 11.30 5.30 -2.21
C GLU A 56 11.98 5.28 -3.59
N LYS A 57 12.15 6.46 -4.19
CA LYS A 57 12.83 6.58 -5.48
C LYS A 57 14.33 6.25 -5.32
N CYS A 58 14.83 5.30 -6.11
CA CYS A 58 16.25 4.94 -6.09
C CYS A 58 17.11 6.14 -6.50
N ARG A 59 18.09 6.52 -5.67
CA ARG A 59 18.97 7.68 -5.95
C ARG A 59 19.87 7.53 -7.17
N PHE A 60 20.19 6.29 -7.58
CA PHE A 60 21.21 6.02 -8.59
C PHE A 60 20.71 5.35 -9.87
N TRP A 61 19.50 4.77 -9.88
CA TRP A 61 19.05 3.88 -10.98
C TRP A 61 17.65 4.18 -11.53
N GLY A 62 17.02 5.29 -11.14
CA GLY A 62 15.73 5.73 -11.71
C GLY A 62 14.53 4.80 -11.44
N GLY A 63 14.68 3.82 -10.54
CA GLY A 63 13.64 2.87 -10.12
C GLY A 63 12.99 3.22 -8.77
N TRP A 64 12.25 2.25 -8.23
CA TRP A 64 11.59 2.31 -6.93
C TRP A 64 12.08 1.16 -6.04
N ASP A 65 12.55 1.49 -4.84
CA ASP A 65 12.87 0.53 -3.79
C ASP A 65 11.68 0.38 -2.85
N ILE A 66 11.41 -0.85 -2.40
CA ILE A 66 10.41 -1.12 -1.37
C ILE A 66 11.05 -0.83 -0.01
N GLN A 67 10.63 0.24 0.66
CA GLN A 67 11.07 0.52 2.02
C GLN A 67 10.44 -0.47 3.00
N TRP A 68 9.14 -0.72 2.84
CA TRP A 68 8.43 -1.81 3.50
C TRP A 68 7.16 -2.16 2.71
N SER A 69 6.64 -3.35 2.96
CA SER A 69 5.34 -3.80 2.49
C SER A 69 4.59 -4.50 3.61
N VAL A 70 3.26 -4.46 3.54
CA VAL A 70 2.34 -5.12 4.48
C VAL A 70 1.31 -5.87 3.66
N ARG A 71 1.06 -7.14 3.95
CA ARG A 71 -0.09 -7.86 3.39
C ARG A 71 -1.36 -7.33 4.03
N LEU A 72 -2.39 -7.07 3.23
CA LEU A 72 -3.64 -6.52 3.75
C LEU A 72 -4.33 -7.45 4.75
N GLU A 73 -4.10 -8.77 4.64
CA GLU A 73 -4.58 -9.78 5.61
C GLU A 73 -3.89 -9.71 6.99
N ASP A 74 -2.74 -9.04 7.07
CA ASP A 74 -2.02 -8.84 8.33
C ASP A 74 -2.40 -7.50 8.99
N ILE A 75 -3.22 -6.66 8.35
CA ILE A 75 -3.69 -5.40 8.93
C ILE A 75 -4.79 -5.71 9.97
N LEU A 76 -4.53 -5.34 11.22
CA LEU A 76 -5.39 -5.68 12.36
C LEU A 76 -6.65 -4.82 12.45
N SER A 77 -6.59 -3.59 11.93
CA SER A 77 -7.69 -2.63 11.98
C SER A 77 -7.55 -1.60 10.87
N VAL A 78 -8.64 -0.92 10.52
CA VAL A 78 -8.60 0.21 9.58
C VAL A 78 -7.51 1.20 10.02
N PRO A 79 -6.60 1.61 9.11
CA PRO A 79 -5.55 2.56 9.44
C PRO A 79 -6.09 3.89 10.01
N THR A 80 -5.34 4.50 10.92
CA THR A 80 -5.74 5.75 11.57
C THR A 80 -4.79 6.87 11.22
N VAL A 81 -5.32 8.04 10.87
CA VAL A 81 -4.49 9.23 10.68
C VAL A 81 -4.17 9.83 12.06
N SER A 82 -2.88 10.06 12.31
CA SER A 82 -2.36 10.65 13.55
C SER A 82 -1.25 11.63 13.22
N GLY A 83 -1.50 12.92 13.45
CA GLY A 83 -0.63 14.00 12.98
C GLY A 83 -0.40 13.89 11.48
N ASN A 84 0.87 13.93 11.06
CA ASN A 84 1.29 13.87 9.66
C ASN A 84 1.55 12.43 9.19
N SER A 85 0.86 11.44 9.78
CA SER A 85 1.08 10.04 9.45
C SER A 85 -0.21 9.23 9.41
N LEU A 86 -0.28 8.29 8.48
CA LEU A 86 -1.23 7.18 8.49
C LEU A 86 -0.57 5.99 9.18
N VAL A 87 -1.15 5.56 10.30
CA VAL A 87 -0.66 4.47 11.14
C VAL A 87 -1.36 3.18 10.77
N ILE A 88 -0.58 2.16 10.42
CA ILE A 88 -1.07 0.82 10.06
C ILE A 88 -0.59 -0.16 11.12
N LYS A 89 -1.54 -0.78 11.84
CA LYS A 89 -1.26 -1.83 12.82
C LYS A 89 -1.23 -3.19 12.16
N VAL A 90 -0.14 -3.93 12.35
CA VAL A 90 0.15 -5.19 11.66
C VAL A 90 0.29 -6.32 12.67
N ARG A 91 -0.29 -7.48 12.35
CA ARG A 91 -0.13 -8.72 13.12
C ARG A 91 1.35 -9.14 13.12
N GLN A 92 1.89 -9.48 14.30
CA GLN A 92 3.22 -10.07 14.39
C GLN A 92 3.17 -11.55 13.97
N ASP A 93 4.13 -11.97 13.15
CA ASP A 93 4.41 -13.40 12.95
C ASP A 93 5.40 -13.83 14.04
N GLU A 94 5.00 -14.76 14.90
CA GLU A 94 5.83 -15.26 15.99
C GLU A 94 7.10 -16.00 15.51
N SER A 95 7.15 -16.38 14.23
CA SER A 95 8.19 -17.29 13.71
C SER A 95 9.45 -16.61 13.16
N LEU A 96 9.40 -15.33 12.75
CA LEU A 96 10.54 -14.62 12.14
C LEU A 96 10.54 -13.12 12.49
N ALA A 97 11.42 -12.75 13.43
CA ALA A 97 11.94 -11.41 13.67
C ALA A 97 11.05 -10.40 14.45
N SER A 98 11.32 -10.31 15.76
CA SER A 98 11.08 -9.17 16.66
C SER A 98 11.77 -7.85 16.24
N PHE A 99 12.11 -7.66 14.95
CA PHE A 99 12.87 -6.52 14.44
C PHE A 99 12.05 -5.54 13.61
N THR A 100 10.79 -5.85 13.30
CA THR A 100 9.89 -4.90 12.65
C THR A 100 8.74 -4.59 13.60
N GLY A 101 8.50 -3.31 13.89
CA GLY A 101 7.45 -2.89 14.82
C GLY A 101 6.07 -3.44 14.46
N ASP A 102 5.18 -3.44 15.43
CA ASP A 102 3.74 -3.71 15.27
C ASP A 102 3.02 -2.66 14.42
N GLU A 103 3.70 -1.56 14.11
CA GLU A 103 3.17 -0.47 13.30
C GLU A 103 4.04 -0.19 12.06
N ARG A 104 3.37 0.29 11.02
CA ARG A 104 3.98 0.97 9.86
C ARG A 104 3.36 2.34 9.72
N HIS A 105 4.18 3.29 9.26
CA HIS A 105 3.78 4.68 9.10
C HIS A 105 3.97 5.12 7.67
N VAL A 106 2.91 5.68 7.08
CA VAL A 106 3.00 6.49 5.86
C VAL A 106 2.99 7.94 6.27
N VAL A 107 4.12 8.63 6.14
CA VAL A 107 4.25 10.05 6.53
C VAL A 107 3.96 10.94 5.32
N CYS A 108 3.10 11.94 5.50
CA CYS A 108 2.78 12.94 4.49
C CYS A 108 2.34 14.23 5.18
N GLU A 109 2.80 15.38 4.69
CA GLU A 109 2.35 16.70 5.19
C GLU A 109 0.94 17.06 4.71
N ASP A 110 0.48 16.41 3.64
CA ASP A 110 -0.84 16.64 3.07
C ASP A 110 -1.88 15.72 3.74
N GLN A 111 -2.69 16.32 4.61
CA GLN A 111 -3.73 15.62 5.35
C GLN A 111 -4.80 15.01 4.43
N GLU A 112 -5.10 15.66 3.30
CA GLU A 112 -6.09 15.14 2.35
C GLU A 112 -5.59 13.84 1.70
N VAL A 113 -4.29 13.75 1.45
CA VAL A 113 -3.66 12.52 0.95
C VAL A 113 -3.74 11.40 1.98
N LEU A 114 -3.50 11.69 3.26
CA LEU A 114 -3.58 10.68 4.33
C LEU A 114 -5.01 10.15 4.51
N GLU A 115 -6.00 11.04 4.55
CA GLU A 115 -7.42 10.63 4.64
C GLU A 115 -7.88 9.89 3.39
N TRP A 116 -7.45 10.33 2.20
CA TRP A 116 -7.74 9.62 0.97
C TRP A 116 -7.12 8.22 0.96
N LEU A 117 -5.86 8.07 1.39
CA LEU A 117 -5.20 6.77 1.50
C LEU A 117 -5.91 5.85 2.49
N LYS A 118 -6.30 6.38 3.66
CA LYS A 118 -7.11 5.64 4.65
C LYS A 118 -8.37 5.08 4.02
N LEU A 119 -9.16 5.91 3.34
CA LEU A 119 -10.40 5.50 2.67
C LEU A 119 -10.14 4.46 1.57
N LYS A 120 -9.02 4.56 0.85
CA LYS A 120 -8.63 3.55 -0.15
C LYS A 120 -8.30 2.21 0.49
N VAL A 121 -7.53 2.20 1.58
CA VAL A 121 -7.18 0.97 2.30
C VAL A 121 -8.43 0.34 2.90
N GLU A 122 -9.27 1.12 3.60
CA GLU A 122 -10.55 0.65 4.14
C GLU A 122 -11.42 -0.01 3.07
N LYS A 123 -11.53 0.63 1.91
CA LYS A 123 -12.30 0.07 0.78
C LYS A 123 -11.76 -1.27 0.31
N VAL A 124 -10.44 -1.44 0.17
CA VAL A 124 -9.85 -2.73 -0.24
C VAL A 124 -10.06 -3.79 0.82
N LEU A 125 -9.91 -3.45 2.10
CA LEU A 125 -10.16 -4.38 3.20
C LEU A 125 -11.60 -4.90 3.17
N LEU A 126 -12.58 -4.02 2.97
CA LEU A 126 -13.99 -4.41 2.83
C LEU A 126 -14.23 -5.31 1.62
N THR A 127 -13.68 -4.98 0.45
CA THR A 127 -13.79 -5.83 -0.75
C THR A 127 -13.18 -7.21 -0.51
N ASN A 128 -12.02 -7.30 0.15
CA ASN A 128 -11.39 -8.57 0.46
C ASN A 128 -12.21 -9.42 1.45
N MET A 129 -12.94 -8.80 2.38
CA MET A 129 -13.85 -9.49 3.29
C MET A 129 -15.09 -10.04 2.58
N GLU A 130 -15.63 -9.33 1.59
CA GLU A 130 -16.76 -9.78 0.78
C GLU A 130 -16.40 -11.01 -0.08
N GLU A 131 -15.18 -11.05 -0.61
CA GLU A 131 -14.70 -12.16 -1.46
C GLU A 131 -14.24 -13.39 -0.65
N ARG A 132 -13.91 -13.22 0.64
CA ARG A 132 -13.52 -14.30 1.56
C ARG A 132 -14.30 -14.15 2.87
N PRO A 133 -15.60 -14.49 2.89
CA PRO A 133 -16.35 -14.49 4.14
C PRO A 133 -15.64 -15.42 5.12
N CYS A 134 -15.48 -14.97 6.38
CA CYS A 134 -14.89 -15.78 7.44
C CYS A 134 -15.52 -17.19 7.40
N SER A 135 -14.71 -18.21 7.11
CA SER A 135 -15.13 -19.58 7.39
C SER A 135 -15.28 -19.68 8.91
N LEU A 136 -16.53 -19.69 9.36
CA LEU A 136 -16.87 -20.09 10.72
C LEU A 136 -16.58 -21.60 10.82
N ASP A 137 -15.30 -21.95 10.92
CA ASP A 137 -14.91 -23.30 11.28
C ASP A 137 -15.39 -23.53 12.72
N SER A 138 -16.41 -24.40 12.80
CA SER A 138 -17.15 -24.77 14.01
C SER A 138 -16.41 -25.83 14.82
#